data_AF-A0A9D4XSG0-F1
#
_entry.id   AF-A0A9D4XSG0-F1
#
_cell.length_a   1.000
_cell.length_b   1.000
_cell.length_c   1.000
_cell.angle_alpha   90.00
_cell.angle_beta   90.00
_cell.angle_gamma   90.00
#
_symmetry.space_group_name_H-M   'P 1'
#
loop_
_entity.id
_entity.type
_entity.pdbx_description
1 polymer ?
#
loop_
_entity_poly.entity_id
_entity_poly.type
_entity_poly.pdbx_seq_one_letter_code
_entity_poly.pdbx_strand_id
1 'polypeptide(L)'
;MVLLPSDLQLIYYVRDALLEVTGGRENYEELVGYLQPKRNLNSHEAAQLVAILKALAGVVSYIDSVHHGALIFALERMSLWNLATYKNYDAADIMDALMDFIVSLAASKGMYIDWCLERLVRHFTAPKHVIDFLKNENGVDRKNKVLSRVHAALKQIYDLVPLAPMRLTPIVVQNIPKRYNVTEHEIVMYVENMLKLESGAIGEIVGSTMLPALVDKLIELDVEIGWDGKMHEDAKCIFEMELFEDIPEFADDDEKYYSSMCASELLNRNNLQGNKVVEKIDSLIVLTFLHLESCQSSGRLTEVFDILLASFKRTVLNTYKSKFTQFVMFYACALDPERCGVKFAMVLRDMFESDLNPPITRMSAVAYLASYLSRAKFLSSALVADIIQSLVYSCFAYCNKLHDSDMNPEAHQVFYSGCQAIMYILCFRMKSLMDVPRLKMKLIKMRMLQLWEHKLNPLKVCLPSVVEEFLIQAKAARLFMSAELFVFEDLLESDLSKAFGGMDRLDMFFPFDPCLLKKSESYIRPHFVRWSRVKTTYGDEEDSDSGSEASDDDFVDRNANDILDKRKRNANDMIDDDMVGSVGAGLDFDPDLNKMSITPKSFKYGFK
;
A
#
# COMPACT_ATOMS: atom_id res chain seq x y z
N MET A 1 -34.91 -32.74 37.33
CA MET A 1 -33.63 -33.21 36.77
C MET A 1 -33.96 -33.97 35.49
N VAL A 2 -34.01 -33.26 34.36
CA VAL A 2 -34.22 -33.90 33.05
C VAL A 2 -32.87 -34.47 32.63
N LEU A 3 -32.83 -35.75 32.26
CA LEU A 3 -31.64 -36.36 31.68
C LEU A 3 -31.50 -35.80 30.27
N LEU A 4 -30.34 -35.19 29.96
CA LEU A 4 -29.96 -34.96 28.57
C LEU A 4 -29.92 -36.32 27.85
N PRO A 5 -30.49 -36.44 26.64
CA PRO A 5 -30.30 -37.64 25.82
C PRO A 5 -28.82 -37.92 25.63
N SER A 6 -28.42 -39.18 25.55
CA SER A 6 -27.05 -39.51 25.16
C SER A 6 -26.79 -39.01 23.73
N ASP A 7 -25.56 -38.57 23.43
CA ASP A 7 -25.21 -37.98 22.13
C ASP A 7 -25.62 -38.88 20.95
N LEU A 8 -25.51 -40.20 21.13
CA LEU A 8 -25.93 -41.20 20.15
C LEU A 8 -27.45 -41.19 19.87
N GLN A 9 -28.28 -41.00 20.90
CA GLN A 9 -29.74 -40.87 20.76
C GLN A 9 -30.10 -39.56 20.04
N LEU A 10 -29.37 -38.48 20.32
CA LEU A 10 -29.59 -37.19 19.66
C LEU A 10 -29.19 -37.25 18.17
N ILE A 11 -28.08 -37.92 17.85
CA ILE A 11 -27.66 -38.23 16.47
C ILE A 11 -28.75 -39.01 15.73
N TYR A 12 -29.37 -40.02 16.34
CA TYR A 12 -30.48 -40.75 15.72
C TYR A 12 -31.72 -39.87 15.51
N TYR A 13 -32.16 -39.10 16.51
CA TYR A 13 -33.29 -38.17 16.35
C TYR A 13 -33.05 -37.17 15.22
N VAL A 14 -31.86 -36.54 15.14
CA VAL A 14 -31.55 -35.59 14.06
C VAL A 14 -31.49 -36.29 12.71
N ARG A 15 -30.89 -37.49 12.60
CA ARG A 15 -30.90 -38.27 11.35
C ARG A 15 -32.32 -38.55 10.88
N ASP A 16 -33.18 -39.00 11.78
CA ASP A 16 -34.52 -39.46 11.44
C ASP A 16 -35.43 -38.26 11.09
N ALA A 17 -35.29 -37.13 11.79
CA ALA A 17 -35.94 -35.86 11.42
C ALA A 17 -35.52 -35.33 10.03
N LEU A 18 -34.28 -35.57 9.57
CA LEU A 18 -33.86 -35.24 8.19
C LEU A 18 -34.50 -36.20 7.16
N LEU A 19 -34.64 -37.48 7.49
CA LEU A 19 -35.27 -38.48 6.62
C LEU A 19 -36.80 -38.28 6.49
N GLU A 20 -37.45 -37.79 7.53
CA GLU A 20 -38.91 -37.61 7.57
C GLU A 20 -39.42 -36.42 6.73
N VAL A 21 -38.57 -35.49 6.29
CA VAL A 21 -38.92 -34.24 5.55
C VAL A 21 -39.91 -34.45 4.39
N THR A 22 -39.86 -35.60 3.73
CA THR A 22 -40.74 -35.95 2.59
C THR A 22 -42.10 -36.54 2.98
N GLY A 23 -42.35 -36.87 4.25
CA GLY A 23 -43.57 -37.54 4.72
C GLY A 23 -44.19 -36.99 6.01
N GLY A 24 -43.38 -36.47 6.95
CA GLY A 24 -43.83 -35.86 8.20
C GLY A 24 -42.88 -34.73 8.59
N ARG A 25 -43.39 -33.49 8.65
CA ARG A 25 -42.51 -32.30 8.71
C ARG A 25 -42.31 -31.73 10.12
N GLU A 26 -43.07 -32.19 11.10
CA GLU A 26 -43.10 -31.63 12.47
C GLU A 26 -41.72 -31.71 13.16
N ASN A 27 -41.08 -32.89 13.20
CA ASN A 27 -39.74 -33.08 13.78
C ASN A 27 -38.66 -32.23 13.08
N TYR A 28 -38.78 -32.03 11.77
CA TYR A 28 -37.87 -31.17 11.00
C TYR A 28 -38.10 -29.68 11.25
N GLU A 29 -39.35 -29.22 11.36
CA GLU A 29 -39.67 -27.84 11.70
C GLU A 29 -39.28 -27.51 13.15
N GLU A 30 -39.36 -28.48 14.07
CA GLU A 30 -38.79 -28.37 15.42
C GLU A 30 -37.26 -28.20 15.38
N LEU A 31 -36.56 -29.08 14.65
CA LEU A 31 -35.11 -29.04 14.44
C LEU A 31 -34.64 -27.69 13.86
N VAL A 32 -35.34 -27.19 12.83
CA VAL A 32 -35.07 -25.86 12.23
C VAL A 32 -35.42 -24.74 13.22
N GLY A 33 -36.44 -24.92 14.07
CA GLY A 33 -36.84 -24.00 15.13
C GLY A 33 -35.73 -23.76 16.17
N TYR A 34 -35.03 -24.82 16.61
CA TYR A 34 -33.91 -24.71 17.54
C TYR A 34 -32.73 -23.89 16.99
N LEU A 35 -32.56 -23.88 15.66
CA LEU A 35 -31.46 -23.21 14.96
C LEU A 35 -31.75 -21.72 14.64
N GLN A 36 -32.94 -21.21 14.94
CA GLN A 36 -33.26 -19.81 14.65
C GLN A 36 -32.52 -18.84 15.59
N PRO A 37 -31.96 -17.71 15.08
CA PRO A 37 -31.23 -16.75 15.91
C PRO A 37 -32.08 -16.08 17.02
N LYS A 38 -32.03 -16.63 18.23
CA LYS A 38 -32.65 -16.07 19.44
C LYS A 38 -31.83 -14.88 19.94
N ARG A 39 -32.50 -13.77 20.30
CA ARG A 39 -31.81 -12.53 20.77
C ARG A 39 -31.02 -12.73 22.06
N ASN A 40 -31.55 -13.51 22.99
CA ASN A 40 -30.88 -13.99 24.19
C ASN A 40 -31.12 -15.51 24.25
N LEU A 41 -30.07 -16.29 24.51
CA LEU A 41 -30.16 -17.71 24.85
C LEU A 41 -29.95 -17.85 26.36
N ASN A 42 -30.72 -18.73 27.01
CA ASN A 42 -30.38 -19.20 28.35
C ASN A 42 -29.39 -20.39 28.28
N SER A 43 -28.77 -20.75 29.41
CA SER A 43 -27.73 -21.80 29.47
C SER A 43 -28.22 -23.17 28.97
N HIS A 44 -29.49 -23.55 29.18
CA HIS A 44 -30.05 -24.79 28.65
C HIS A 44 -30.26 -24.72 27.14
N GLU A 45 -30.76 -23.61 26.61
CA GLU A 45 -30.91 -23.42 25.16
C GLU A 45 -29.55 -23.39 24.45
N ALA A 46 -28.52 -22.80 25.07
CA ALA A 46 -27.16 -22.82 24.58
C ALA A 46 -26.61 -24.26 24.51
N ALA A 47 -26.73 -25.04 25.60
CA ALA A 47 -26.31 -26.45 25.62
C ALA A 47 -27.07 -27.32 24.61
N GLN A 48 -28.39 -27.11 24.47
CA GLN A 48 -29.22 -27.80 23.48
C GLN A 48 -28.79 -27.45 22.04
N LEU A 49 -28.45 -26.19 21.77
CA LEU A 49 -27.94 -25.76 20.46
C LEU A 49 -26.56 -26.37 20.15
N VAL A 50 -25.63 -26.44 21.12
CA VAL A 50 -24.35 -27.15 20.96
C VAL A 50 -24.59 -28.62 20.61
N ALA A 51 -25.47 -29.30 21.35
CA ALA A 51 -25.76 -30.71 21.15
C ALA A 51 -26.40 -30.99 19.77
N ILE A 52 -27.35 -30.14 19.33
CA ILE A 52 -27.96 -30.23 17.99
C ILE A 52 -26.94 -29.97 16.88
N LEU A 53 -26.04 -28.98 17.02
CA LEU A 53 -24.98 -28.72 16.04
C LEU A 53 -23.99 -29.89 15.93
N LYS A 54 -23.59 -30.49 17.06
CA LYS A 54 -22.74 -31.70 17.09
C LYS A 54 -23.44 -32.92 16.48
N ALA A 55 -24.73 -33.11 16.77
CA ALA A 55 -25.52 -34.17 16.16
C ALA A 55 -25.66 -33.98 14.63
N LEU A 56 -25.92 -32.74 14.17
CA LEU A 56 -25.94 -32.38 12.75
C LEU A 56 -24.60 -32.65 12.06
N ALA A 57 -23.47 -32.32 12.69
CA ALA A 57 -22.13 -32.60 12.17
C ALA A 57 -21.92 -34.12 11.94
N GLY A 58 -22.44 -34.96 12.84
CA GLY A 58 -22.43 -36.42 12.71
C GLY A 58 -23.33 -37.00 11.60
N VAL A 59 -24.26 -36.21 11.04
CA VAL A 59 -25.26 -36.69 10.04
C VAL A 59 -25.29 -35.87 8.73
N VAL A 60 -24.25 -35.07 8.46
CA VAL A 60 -24.12 -34.25 7.24
C VAL A 60 -24.33 -35.02 5.92
N SER A 61 -24.07 -36.33 5.90
CA SER A 61 -24.34 -37.22 4.75
C SER A 61 -25.82 -37.31 4.37
N TYR A 62 -26.74 -37.03 5.30
CA TYR A 62 -28.19 -37.02 5.06
C TYR A 62 -28.73 -35.66 4.58
N ILE A 63 -27.94 -34.58 4.72
CA ILE A 63 -28.36 -33.23 4.29
C ILE A 63 -28.36 -33.14 2.77
N ASP A 64 -29.53 -32.88 2.20
CA ASP A 64 -29.80 -32.69 0.77
C ASP A 64 -30.27 -31.25 0.46
N SER A 65 -29.84 -30.69 -0.67
CA SER A 65 -30.01 -29.26 -0.99
C SER A 65 -31.41 -28.89 -1.46
N VAL A 66 -32.19 -29.84 -1.99
CA VAL A 66 -33.58 -29.62 -2.43
C VAL A 66 -34.52 -29.66 -1.23
N HIS A 67 -34.31 -30.63 -0.33
CA HIS A 67 -35.23 -30.89 0.78
C HIS A 67 -34.92 -30.03 2.03
N HIS A 68 -33.65 -29.73 2.29
CA HIS A 68 -33.21 -29.11 3.56
C HIS A 68 -32.93 -27.60 3.46
N GLY A 69 -33.55 -26.90 2.49
CA GLY A 69 -33.33 -25.46 2.28
C GLY A 69 -33.60 -24.61 3.53
N ALA A 70 -34.61 -24.95 4.34
CA ALA A 70 -34.93 -24.23 5.57
C ALA A 70 -33.85 -24.42 6.68
N LEU A 71 -33.28 -25.62 6.81
CA LEU A 71 -32.14 -25.92 7.68
C LEU A 71 -30.90 -25.13 7.26
N ILE A 72 -30.56 -25.17 5.96
CA ILE A 72 -29.42 -24.45 5.39
C ILE A 72 -29.57 -22.94 5.61
N PHE A 73 -30.77 -22.38 5.40
CA PHE A 73 -31.08 -20.97 5.63
C PHE A 73 -31.06 -20.56 7.11
N ALA A 74 -31.60 -21.39 8.02
CA ALA A 74 -31.53 -21.14 9.45
C ALA A 74 -30.07 -21.10 9.94
N LEU A 75 -29.27 -22.08 9.50
CA LEU A 75 -27.83 -22.10 9.73
C LEU A 75 -27.15 -20.87 9.13
N GLU A 76 -27.42 -20.48 7.87
CA GLU A 76 -26.80 -19.34 7.18
C GLU A 76 -26.96 -18.02 7.94
N ARG A 77 -28.05 -17.86 8.70
CA ARG A 77 -28.30 -16.68 9.53
C ARG A 77 -27.53 -16.67 10.87
N MET A 78 -26.85 -17.76 11.24
CA MET A 78 -25.95 -17.78 12.40
C MET A 78 -24.63 -17.07 12.07
N SER A 79 -24.35 -15.99 12.80
CA SER A 79 -23.11 -15.21 12.68
C SER A 79 -22.24 -15.38 13.91
N LEU A 80 -21.00 -15.86 13.73
CA LEU A 80 -19.98 -15.94 14.77
C LEU A 80 -19.80 -14.61 15.51
N TRP A 81 -19.83 -13.50 14.77
CA TRP A 81 -19.73 -12.15 15.35
C TRP A 81 -20.86 -11.85 16.34
N ASN A 82 -22.09 -12.30 16.05
CA ASN A 82 -23.22 -12.14 16.97
C ASN A 82 -23.11 -13.10 18.16
N LEU A 83 -22.73 -14.37 17.94
CA LEU A 83 -22.51 -15.35 19.01
C LEU A 83 -21.44 -14.87 20.01
N ALA A 84 -20.36 -14.28 19.54
CA ALA A 84 -19.30 -13.71 20.37
C ALA A 84 -19.70 -12.42 21.14
N THR A 85 -20.98 -12.00 21.12
CA THR A 85 -21.49 -10.96 22.04
C THR A 85 -21.82 -11.50 23.44
N TYR A 86 -22.15 -12.78 23.55
CA TYR A 86 -22.82 -13.32 24.72
C TYR A 86 -21.83 -13.62 25.85
N LYS A 87 -22.03 -12.98 27.00
CA LYS A 87 -21.17 -13.11 28.20
C LYS A 87 -21.68 -14.14 29.22
N ASN A 88 -22.83 -14.76 28.99
CA ASN A 88 -23.60 -15.46 30.04
C ASN A 88 -23.54 -16.99 29.97
N TYR A 89 -22.77 -17.55 29.04
CA TYR A 89 -22.56 -18.98 28.80
C TYR A 89 -21.35 -19.18 27.87
N ASP A 90 -20.90 -20.42 27.70
CA ASP A 90 -19.79 -20.77 26.80
C ASP A 90 -20.18 -20.62 25.32
N ALA A 91 -20.19 -19.38 24.83
CA ALA A 91 -20.36 -19.06 23.43
C ALA A 91 -19.25 -19.67 22.54
N ALA A 92 -18.11 -20.05 23.13
CA ALA A 92 -17.07 -20.84 22.49
C ALA A 92 -17.64 -22.15 21.93
N ASP A 93 -18.27 -22.98 22.76
CA ASP A 93 -18.81 -24.29 22.37
C ASP A 93 -19.81 -24.22 21.20
N ILE A 94 -20.63 -23.16 21.14
CA ILE A 94 -21.57 -22.96 20.03
C ILE A 94 -20.82 -22.58 18.74
N MET A 95 -19.81 -21.70 18.85
CA MET A 95 -18.99 -21.32 17.70
C MET A 95 -18.16 -22.50 17.18
N ASP A 96 -17.59 -23.31 18.07
CA ASP A 96 -16.77 -24.47 17.73
C ASP A 96 -17.63 -25.59 17.13
N ALA A 97 -18.77 -25.94 17.73
CA ALA A 97 -19.72 -26.89 17.14
C ALA A 97 -20.27 -26.45 15.77
N LEU A 98 -20.40 -25.14 15.53
CA LEU A 98 -20.75 -24.59 14.22
C LEU A 98 -19.59 -24.69 13.21
N MET A 99 -18.33 -24.58 13.64
CA MET A 99 -17.17 -24.82 12.75
C MET A 99 -17.06 -26.30 12.42
N ASP A 100 -17.14 -27.18 13.41
CA ASP A 100 -17.12 -28.65 13.23
C ASP A 100 -18.19 -29.09 12.22
N PHE A 101 -19.39 -28.51 12.29
CA PHE A 101 -20.45 -28.74 11.29
C PHE A 101 -20.05 -28.29 9.88
N ILE A 102 -19.54 -27.08 9.69
CA ILE A 102 -19.15 -26.54 8.37
C ILE A 102 -18.00 -27.37 7.75
N VAL A 103 -17.02 -27.73 8.57
CA VAL A 103 -15.88 -28.59 8.18
C VAL A 103 -16.37 -29.97 7.76
N SER A 104 -17.23 -30.59 8.59
CA SER A 104 -17.81 -31.91 8.31
C SER A 104 -18.64 -31.91 7.02
N LEU A 105 -19.45 -30.88 6.79
CA LEU A 105 -20.27 -30.76 5.59
C LEU A 105 -19.43 -30.61 4.32
N ALA A 106 -18.38 -29.78 4.37
CA ALA A 106 -17.46 -29.58 3.25
C ALA A 106 -16.67 -30.86 2.92
N ALA A 107 -16.22 -31.61 3.94
CA ALA A 107 -15.49 -32.86 3.75
C ALA A 107 -16.40 -34.03 3.29
N SER A 108 -17.64 -34.09 3.76
CA SER A 108 -18.57 -35.19 3.48
C SER A 108 -19.24 -35.09 2.09
N LYS A 109 -19.58 -33.88 1.64
CA LYS A 109 -20.31 -33.67 0.38
C LYS A 109 -19.72 -32.50 -0.41
N GLY A 110 -18.94 -32.82 -1.44
CA GLY A 110 -18.24 -31.85 -2.28
C GLY A 110 -19.12 -30.78 -2.93
N MET A 111 -20.42 -31.03 -3.13
CA MET A 111 -21.40 -30.06 -3.61
C MET A 111 -21.62 -28.85 -2.68
N TYR A 112 -21.26 -28.96 -1.39
CA TYR A 112 -21.38 -27.88 -0.40
C TYR A 112 -20.07 -27.14 -0.12
N ILE A 113 -18.93 -27.56 -0.71
CA ILE A 113 -17.63 -26.92 -0.47
C ILE A 113 -17.72 -25.41 -0.73
N ASP A 114 -18.25 -25.01 -1.89
CA ASP A 114 -18.31 -23.60 -2.27
C ASP A 114 -19.21 -22.78 -1.30
N TRP A 115 -20.33 -23.36 -0.83
CA TRP A 115 -21.18 -22.74 0.20
C TRP A 115 -20.48 -22.60 1.56
N CYS A 116 -19.77 -23.65 2.00
CA CYS A 116 -18.98 -23.62 3.24
C CYS A 116 -17.86 -22.57 3.18
N LEU A 117 -17.15 -22.49 2.05
CA LEU A 117 -16.07 -21.52 1.84
C LEU A 117 -16.59 -20.09 1.73
N GLU A 118 -17.65 -19.84 0.94
CA GLU A 118 -18.35 -18.54 0.91
C GLU A 118 -18.74 -18.10 2.33
N ARG A 119 -19.36 -19.00 3.09
CA ARG A 119 -19.81 -18.71 4.45
C ARG A 119 -18.67 -18.31 5.38
N LEU A 120 -17.53 -19.00 5.33
CA LEU A 120 -16.35 -18.67 6.12
C LEU A 120 -15.74 -17.32 5.70
N VAL A 121 -15.70 -17.03 4.39
CA VAL A 121 -15.25 -15.74 3.86
C VAL A 121 -16.18 -14.58 4.25
N ARG A 122 -17.50 -14.81 4.31
CA ARG A 122 -18.49 -13.83 4.83
C ARG A 122 -18.31 -13.52 6.33
N HIS A 123 -17.43 -14.22 7.05
CA HIS A 123 -17.06 -13.89 8.43
C HIS A 123 -15.74 -13.10 8.54
N PHE A 124 -15.03 -12.82 7.43
CA PHE A 124 -13.81 -12.00 7.44
C PHE A 124 -14.08 -10.58 7.97
N THR A 125 -15.21 -9.98 7.60
CA THR A 125 -15.64 -8.68 8.11
C THR A 125 -16.72 -8.81 9.19
N ALA A 126 -16.66 -7.94 10.19
CA ALA A 126 -17.70 -7.82 11.19
C ALA A 126 -18.92 -7.07 10.64
N PRO A 127 -20.17 -7.48 10.98
CA PRO A 127 -21.38 -6.72 10.65
C PRO A 127 -21.32 -5.28 11.16
N LYS A 128 -21.94 -4.33 10.45
CA LYS A 128 -21.82 -2.89 10.75
C LYS A 128 -22.22 -2.52 12.19
N HIS A 129 -23.22 -3.18 12.79
CA HIS A 129 -23.62 -2.99 14.20
C HIS A 129 -22.63 -3.55 15.23
N VAL A 130 -21.58 -4.24 14.80
CA VAL A 130 -20.49 -4.76 15.63
C VAL A 130 -19.25 -3.86 15.56
N ILE A 131 -19.01 -3.18 14.42
CA ILE A 131 -17.75 -2.47 14.13
C ILE A 131 -17.41 -1.43 15.21
N ASP A 132 -18.36 -0.64 15.70
CA ASP A 132 -18.07 0.36 16.73
C ASP A 132 -17.66 -0.24 18.09
N PHE A 133 -18.08 -1.47 18.39
CA PHE A 133 -17.62 -2.20 19.58
C PHE A 133 -16.21 -2.79 19.41
N LEU A 134 -15.68 -2.88 18.19
CA LEU A 134 -14.33 -3.40 17.92
C LEU A 134 -13.21 -2.42 18.27
N LYS A 135 -13.54 -1.14 18.44
CA LYS A 135 -12.60 -0.07 18.85
C LYS A 135 -12.17 -0.15 20.32
N ASN A 136 -12.86 -0.97 21.12
CA ASN A 136 -12.57 -1.18 22.54
C ASN A 136 -11.70 -2.45 22.72
N GLU A 137 -10.97 -2.58 23.85
CA GLU A 137 -10.11 -3.75 24.13
C GLU A 137 -10.85 -5.10 24.03
N ASN A 138 -12.06 -5.16 24.62
CA ASN A 138 -12.98 -6.31 24.52
C ASN A 138 -13.37 -6.65 23.05
N GLY A 139 -13.24 -5.69 22.15
CA GLY A 139 -13.45 -5.83 20.71
C GLY A 139 -12.31 -6.56 20.01
N VAL A 140 -11.07 -6.33 20.42
CA VAL A 140 -9.87 -6.99 19.86
C VAL A 140 -9.84 -8.48 20.23
N ASP A 141 -10.11 -8.82 21.50
CA ASP A 141 -10.29 -10.20 21.95
C ASP A 141 -11.39 -10.92 21.15
N ARG A 142 -12.54 -10.25 20.96
CA ARG A 142 -13.67 -10.78 20.18
C ARG A 142 -13.34 -10.97 18.70
N LYS A 143 -12.62 -10.03 18.07
CA LYS A 143 -12.06 -10.18 16.70
C LYS A 143 -11.18 -11.42 16.63
N ASN A 144 -10.26 -11.58 17.58
CA ASN A 144 -9.34 -12.71 17.60
C ASN A 144 -10.07 -14.05 17.82
N LYS A 145 -11.06 -14.11 18.71
CA LYS A 145 -11.87 -15.32 18.99
C LYS A 145 -12.70 -15.79 17.80
N VAL A 146 -13.20 -14.87 16.96
CA VAL A 146 -13.95 -15.20 15.73
C VAL A 146 -12.99 -15.57 14.60
N LEU A 147 -12.00 -14.72 14.30
CA LEU A 147 -11.13 -14.93 13.14
C LEU A 147 -10.17 -16.12 13.31
N SER A 148 -9.74 -16.45 14.53
CA SER A 148 -8.96 -17.67 14.78
C SER A 148 -9.74 -18.93 14.39
N ARG A 149 -11.03 -19.01 14.75
CA ARG A 149 -11.93 -20.12 14.39
C ARG A 149 -12.18 -20.22 12.88
N VAL A 150 -12.44 -19.10 12.21
CA VAL A 150 -12.64 -19.06 10.75
C VAL A 150 -11.39 -19.56 10.01
N HIS A 151 -10.20 -19.09 10.40
CA HIS A 151 -8.94 -19.52 9.79
C HIS A 151 -8.60 -20.98 10.12
N ALA A 152 -8.90 -21.46 11.35
CA ALA A 152 -8.74 -22.85 11.72
C ALA A 152 -9.67 -23.78 10.92
N ALA A 153 -10.94 -23.40 10.73
CA ALA A 153 -11.90 -24.15 9.91
C ALA A 153 -11.49 -24.19 8.42
N LEU A 154 -11.02 -23.06 7.86
CA LEU A 154 -10.47 -23.03 6.50
C LEU A 154 -9.25 -23.95 6.36
N LYS A 155 -8.37 -24.01 7.37
CA LYS A 155 -7.24 -24.96 7.38
C LYS A 155 -7.72 -26.41 7.46
N GLN A 156 -8.64 -26.75 8.37
CA GLN A 156 -9.17 -28.11 8.48
C GLN A 156 -9.87 -28.57 7.20
N ILE A 157 -10.59 -27.69 6.50
CA ILE A 157 -11.17 -27.99 5.19
C ILE A 157 -10.10 -28.27 4.14
N TYR A 158 -8.95 -27.57 4.16
CA TYR A 158 -7.81 -27.89 3.30
C TYR A 158 -7.15 -29.22 3.67
N ASP A 159 -6.88 -29.45 4.97
CA ASP A 159 -6.26 -30.67 5.48
C ASP A 159 -7.10 -31.93 5.15
N LEU A 160 -8.44 -31.79 5.05
CA LEU A 160 -9.38 -32.85 4.64
C LEU A 160 -9.69 -32.87 3.12
N VAL A 161 -9.64 -31.72 2.45
CA VAL A 161 -9.99 -31.54 1.03
C VAL A 161 -8.94 -30.65 0.34
N PRO A 162 -7.81 -31.22 -0.14
CA PRO A 162 -6.69 -30.44 -0.67
C PRO A 162 -7.00 -29.56 -1.90
N LEU A 163 -8.13 -29.79 -2.58
CA LEU A 163 -8.61 -28.97 -3.70
C LEU A 163 -9.41 -27.73 -3.26
N ALA A 164 -9.76 -27.59 -1.99
CA ALA A 164 -10.55 -26.48 -1.48
C ALA A 164 -9.92 -25.08 -1.71
N PRO A 165 -8.59 -24.87 -1.64
CA PRO A 165 -7.98 -23.56 -1.94
C PRO A 165 -8.26 -23.06 -3.37
N MET A 166 -8.41 -23.97 -4.34
CA MET A 166 -8.75 -23.62 -5.73
C MET A 166 -10.20 -23.13 -5.87
N ARG A 167 -11.10 -23.52 -4.96
CA ARG A 167 -12.46 -22.97 -4.84
C ARG A 167 -12.49 -21.69 -4.00
N LEU A 168 -11.71 -21.64 -2.92
CA LEU A 168 -11.62 -20.50 -2.01
C LEU A 168 -11.08 -19.24 -2.71
N THR A 169 -10.09 -19.40 -3.60
CA THR A 169 -9.42 -18.30 -4.29
C THR A 169 -10.39 -17.36 -5.05
N PRO A 170 -11.20 -17.84 -6.02
CA PRO A 170 -12.18 -16.98 -6.69
C PRO A 170 -13.26 -16.44 -5.73
N ILE A 171 -13.67 -17.21 -4.72
CA ILE A 171 -14.63 -16.75 -3.70
C ILE A 171 -14.09 -15.52 -2.96
N VAL A 172 -12.84 -15.57 -2.47
CA VAL A 172 -12.23 -14.43 -1.75
C VAL A 172 -12.08 -13.22 -2.66
N VAL A 173 -11.56 -13.39 -3.88
CA VAL A 173 -11.34 -12.27 -4.82
C VAL A 173 -12.66 -11.59 -5.22
N GLN A 174 -13.73 -12.36 -5.47
CA GLN A 174 -15.03 -11.80 -5.84
C GLN A 174 -15.75 -11.08 -4.68
N ASN A 175 -15.43 -11.46 -3.43
CA ASN A 175 -15.97 -10.85 -2.20
C ASN A 175 -15.11 -9.70 -1.65
N ILE A 176 -14.00 -9.32 -2.31
CA ILE A 176 -13.26 -8.08 -1.96
C ILE A 176 -14.23 -6.89 -1.97
N PRO A 177 -14.31 -6.10 -0.88
CA PRO A 177 -15.28 -5.01 -0.75
C PRO A 177 -15.26 -3.97 -1.90
N LYS A 178 -16.42 -3.80 -2.55
CA LYS A 178 -16.59 -3.01 -3.79
C LYS A 178 -16.84 -1.52 -3.47
N ARG A 179 -16.26 -0.63 -4.28
CA ARG A 179 -16.03 0.81 -4.01
C ARG A 179 -17.09 1.53 -3.16
N TYR A 180 -18.32 1.58 -3.64
CA TYR A 180 -19.25 2.71 -3.42
C TYR A 180 -19.80 2.95 -2.00
N ASN A 181 -19.73 1.99 -1.06
CA ASN A 181 -20.33 2.15 0.29
C ASN A 181 -19.56 1.44 1.42
N VAL A 182 -18.27 1.17 1.17
CA VAL A 182 -17.40 0.41 2.08
C VAL A 182 -16.61 1.35 2.99
N THR A 183 -16.53 1.00 4.28
CA THR A 183 -15.72 1.75 5.27
C THR A 183 -14.24 1.34 5.23
N GLU A 184 -13.33 2.20 5.71
CA GLU A 184 -11.90 1.88 5.83
C GLU A 184 -11.69 0.59 6.64
N HIS A 185 -12.26 0.51 7.84
CA HIS A 185 -12.18 -0.67 8.71
C HIS A 185 -12.68 -1.95 8.01
N GLU A 186 -13.75 -1.86 7.21
CA GLU A 186 -14.33 -3.00 6.48
C GLU A 186 -13.41 -3.54 5.38
N ILE A 187 -12.76 -2.67 4.59
CA ILE A 187 -11.81 -3.14 3.57
C ILE A 187 -10.47 -3.59 4.18
N VAL A 188 -9.96 -2.87 5.19
CA VAL A 188 -8.73 -3.23 5.91
C VAL A 188 -8.88 -4.60 6.60
N MET A 189 -9.97 -4.83 7.34
CA MET A 189 -10.25 -6.11 7.98
C MET A 189 -10.45 -7.26 6.97
N TYR A 190 -10.99 -6.99 5.78
CA TYR A 190 -11.09 -8.02 4.74
C TYR A 190 -9.72 -8.40 4.19
N VAL A 191 -8.90 -7.41 3.83
CA VAL A 191 -7.55 -7.62 3.29
C VAL A 191 -6.61 -8.24 4.34
N GLU A 192 -6.75 -7.88 5.62
CA GLU A 192 -6.02 -8.49 6.73
C GLU A 192 -6.25 -10.01 6.78
N ASN A 193 -7.50 -10.44 6.62
CA ASN A 193 -7.84 -11.86 6.57
C ASN A 193 -7.35 -12.53 5.28
N MET A 194 -7.39 -11.84 4.13
CA MET A 194 -6.86 -12.35 2.86
C MET A 194 -5.34 -12.58 2.93
N LEU A 195 -4.58 -11.60 3.44
CA LEU A 195 -3.14 -11.70 3.64
C LEU A 195 -2.76 -12.73 4.71
N LYS A 196 -3.64 -12.97 5.71
CA LYS A 196 -3.47 -14.06 6.66
C LYS A 196 -3.70 -15.45 6.06
N LEU A 197 -4.47 -15.58 4.97
CA LEU A 197 -4.51 -16.83 4.19
C LEU A 197 -3.23 -17.03 3.37
N GLU A 198 -2.69 -15.97 2.78
CA GLU A 198 -1.38 -15.98 2.09
C GLU A 198 -0.29 -16.46 3.06
N SER A 199 -0.23 -15.90 4.27
CA SER A 199 0.78 -16.28 5.27
C SER A 199 0.44 -17.59 6.02
N GLY A 200 -0.56 -18.33 5.54
CA GLY A 200 -1.06 -19.58 6.13
C GLY A 200 -0.59 -20.83 5.38
N ALA A 201 -1.05 -22.00 5.86
CA ALA A 201 -0.71 -23.31 5.29
C ALA A 201 -1.21 -23.56 3.85
N ILE A 202 -2.02 -22.65 3.30
CA ILE A 202 -2.51 -22.66 1.91
C ILE A 202 -1.84 -21.59 1.03
N GLY A 203 -0.84 -20.89 1.58
CA GLY A 203 -0.25 -19.67 1.04
C GLY A 203 0.23 -19.75 -0.40
N GLU A 204 1.06 -20.74 -0.69
CA GLU A 204 1.59 -21.04 -2.03
C GLU A 204 0.49 -21.11 -3.11
N ILE A 205 -0.66 -21.73 -2.77
CA ILE A 205 -1.76 -21.96 -3.70
C ILE A 205 -2.59 -20.68 -3.90
N VAL A 206 -2.82 -19.90 -2.84
CA VAL A 206 -3.73 -18.73 -2.87
C VAL A 206 -3.02 -17.41 -3.20
N GLY A 207 -1.77 -17.24 -2.77
CA GLY A 207 -0.98 -16.02 -2.91
C GLY A 207 -0.77 -15.61 -4.37
N SER A 208 -0.60 -16.61 -5.25
CA SER A 208 -0.50 -16.46 -6.71
C SER A 208 -1.65 -15.66 -7.34
N THR A 209 -2.80 -15.58 -6.68
CA THR A 209 -4.00 -14.87 -7.16
C THR A 209 -4.46 -13.76 -6.19
N MET A 210 -4.31 -13.96 -4.87
CA MET A 210 -4.69 -12.97 -3.86
C MET A 210 -3.76 -11.74 -3.85
N LEU A 211 -2.45 -11.91 -4.06
CA LEU A 211 -1.51 -10.77 -4.13
C LEU A 211 -1.73 -9.92 -5.39
N PRO A 212 -1.89 -10.50 -6.62
CA PRO A 212 -2.30 -9.71 -7.78
C PRO A 212 -3.67 -9.03 -7.62
N ALA A 213 -4.63 -9.68 -6.98
CA ALA A 213 -5.94 -9.07 -6.69
C ALA A 213 -5.83 -7.88 -5.71
N LEU A 214 -4.89 -7.92 -4.76
CA LEU A 214 -4.58 -6.78 -3.89
C LEU A 214 -3.92 -5.64 -4.67
N VAL A 215 -2.92 -5.92 -5.51
CA VAL A 215 -2.27 -4.90 -6.36
C VAL A 215 -3.28 -4.23 -7.30
N ASP A 216 -4.13 -5.01 -7.95
CA ASP A 216 -5.17 -4.49 -8.84
C ASP A 216 -6.23 -3.69 -8.06
N LYS A 217 -6.48 -4.03 -6.79
CA LYS A 217 -7.35 -3.26 -5.89
C LYS A 217 -6.71 -1.98 -5.34
N LEU A 218 -5.39 -1.95 -5.16
CA LEU A 218 -4.65 -0.72 -4.83
C LEU A 218 -4.69 0.24 -6.02
N ILE A 219 -4.37 -0.23 -7.23
CA ILE A 219 -4.54 0.53 -8.48
C ILE A 219 -5.98 1.04 -8.64
N GLU A 220 -6.99 0.22 -8.28
CA GLU A 220 -8.41 0.62 -8.36
C GLU A 220 -8.71 1.90 -7.56
N LEU A 221 -8.07 2.07 -6.40
CA LEU A 221 -8.23 3.22 -5.49
C LEU A 221 -7.28 4.37 -5.85
N ASP A 222 -6.06 4.07 -6.29
CA ASP A 222 -5.00 5.04 -6.64
C ASP A 222 -5.46 5.97 -7.76
N VAL A 223 -5.99 5.38 -8.84
CA VAL A 223 -6.51 6.11 -10.01
C VAL A 223 -7.82 6.86 -9.69
N GLU A 224 -8.58 6.42 -8.67
CA GLU A 224 -9.83 7.07 -8.22
C GLU A 224 -9.58 8.40 -7.46
N ILE A 225 -8.34 8.68 -7.04
CA ILE A 225 -7.99 9.93 -6.32
C ILE A 225 -8.10 11.18 -7.21
N GLY A 226 -8.10 11.02 -8.55
CA GLY A 226 -8.49 12.09 -9.48
C GLY A 226 -7.46 13.21 -9.64
N TRP A 227 -6.25 12.86 -10.07
CA TRP A 227 -5.14 13.79 -10.39
C TRP A 227 -5.38 14.64 -11.67
N ASP A 228 -6.59 15.20 -11.79
CA ASP A 228 -7.16 15.67 -13.04
C ASP A 228 -6.84 17.15 -13.27
N GLY A 229 -5.65 17.42 -13.81
CA GLY A 229 -5.30 18.73 -14.40
C GLY A 229 -4.20 19.55 -13.72
N LYS A 230 -3.40 18.97 -12.80
CA LYS A 230 -2.22 19.64 -12.21
C LYS A 230 -0.85 19.13 -12.67
N MET A 231 -0.77 17.96 -13.32
CA MET A 231 0.49 17.27 -13.69
C MET A 231 1.50 18.09 -14.53
N HIS A 232 1.12 19.24 -15.08
CA HIS A 232 1.92 20.03 -16.01
C HIS A 232 2.96 20.95 -15.35
N GLU A 233 2.90 21.12 -14.02
CA GLU A 233 3.84 21.96 -13.26
C GLU A 233 4.77 21.14 -12.32
N ASP A 234 4.40 19.89 -12.03
CA ASP A 234 5.03 18.98 -11.04
C ASP A 234 6.58 18.95 -11.13
N ALA A 235 7.15 18.98 -12.33
CA ALA A 235 8.59 18.77 -12.53
C ALA A 235 9.49 19.94 -12.12
N LYS A 236 8.98 21.17 -12.04
CA LYS A 236 9.73 22.29 -11.42
C LYS A 236 9.41 22.34 -9.92
N CYS A 237 8.19 22.00 -9.53
CA CYS A 237 7.83 21.79 -8.13
C CYS A 237 8.71 20.76 -7.41
N ILE A 238 9.02 19.58 -7.96
CA ILE A 238 9.75 18.52 -7.21
C ILE A 238 11.06 19.01 -6.56
N PHE A 239 11.89 19.74 -7.31
CA PHE A 239 13.17 20.27 -6.80
C PHE A 239 13.01 21.49 -5.89
N GLU A 240 11.84 22.11 -5.83
CA GLU A 240 11.51 23.27 -5.00
C GLU A 240 10.76 22.84 -3.72
N MET A 241 9.70 22.04 -3.86
CA MET A 241 8.86 21.42 -2.83
C MET A 241 9.67 20.80 -1.69
N GLU A 242 10.62 19.92 -2.00
CA GLU A 242 11.42 19.23 -0.98
C GLU A 242 12.42 20.14 -0.25
N LEU A 243 12.67 21.35 -0.74
CA LEU A 243 13.49 22.36 -0.05
C LEU A 243 12.66 23.17 0.96
N PHE A 244 11.36 23.34 0.71
CA PHE A 244 10.47 24.07 1.62
C PHE A 244 10.02 23.22 2.82
N GLU A 245 10.07 21.88 2.74
CA GLU A 245 9.75 21.00 3.89
C GLU A 245 10.74 21.11 5.06
N ASP A 246 11.97 21.57 4.83
CA ASP A 246 13.02 21.69 5.84
C ASP A 246 13.14 23.13 6.43
N ILE A 247 12.25 24.04 6.07
CA ILE A 247 12.17 25.40 6.66
C ILE A 247 11.23 25.38 7.88
N PRO A 248 11.67 25.83 9.08
CA PRO A 248 10.80 25.92 10.26
C PRO A 248 9.64 26.91 10.08
N GLU A 249 8.47 26.61 10.68
CA GLU A 249 7.27 27.48 10.69
C GLU A 249 7.44 28.84 11.40
N PHE A 250 8.67 29.21 11.80
CA PHE A 250 9.01 30.39 12.61
C PHE A 250 9.99 31.36 11.91
N ALA A 251 10.18 31.24 10.60
CA ALA A 251 10.89 32.27 9.82
C ALA A 251 10.05 33.56 9.72
N ASP A 252 10.72 34.72 9.74
CA ASP A 252 10.07 36.03 9.78
C ASP A 252 9.24 36.36 8.51
N ASP A 253 8.23 37.22 8.68
CA ASP A 253 7.09 37.37 7.75
C ASP A 253 7.46 37.96 6.38
N ASP A 254 8.64 38.57 6.24
CA ASP A 254 9.07 39.34 5.06
C ASP A 254 9.50 38.47 3.85
N GLU A 255 9.91 37.20 4.03
CA GLU A 255 10.29 36.34 2.89
C GLU A 255 9.09 35.82 2.07
N LYS A 256 7.84 36.03 2.52
CA LYS A 256 6.63 35.50 1.86
C LYS A 256 6.36 36.02 0.45
N TYR A 257 7.08 37.03 -0.04
CA TYR A 257 6.76 37.67 -1.33
C TYR A 257 6.97 36.76 -2.57
N TYR A 258 7.77 35.70 -2.46
CA TYR A 258 7.91 34.69 -3.53
C TYR A 258 6.87 33.55 -3.45
N SER A 259 6.00 33.52 -2.43
CA SER A 259 5.11 32.39 -2.10
C SER A 259 3.89 32.19 -3.04
N SER A 260 3.86 32.85 -4.20
CA SER A 260 2.67 32.82 -5.09
C SER A 260 2.42 31.46 -5.77
N MET A 261 3.43 30.58 -5.88
CA MET A 261 3.35 29.33 -6.64
C MET A 261 3.15 28.10 -5.73
N CYS A 262 3.85 28.05 -4.58
CA CYS A 262 3.75 26.95 -3.59
C CYS A 262 2.35 26.80 -2.94
N ALA A 263 1.50 27.82 -3.02
CA ALA A 263 0.12 27.73 -2.52
C ALA A 263 -0.67 26.54 -3.11
N SER A 264 -0.36 26.12 -4.34
CA SER A 264 -0.99 24.98 -5.02
C SER A 264 -0.82 23.64 -4.28
N GLU A 265 0.27 23.48 -3.52
CA GLU A 265 0.74 22.18 -3.01
C GLU A 265 0.38 21.94 -1.54
N LEU A 266 0.47 22.98 -0.69
CA LEU A 266 -0.21 22.96 0.62
C LEU A 266 -1.72 22.74 0.43
N LEU A 267 -2.32 23.35 -0.60
CA LEU A 267 -3.69 23.03 -1.00
C LEU A 267 -3.83 21.57 -1.44
N ASN A 268 -2.89 20.97 -2.18
CA ASN A 268 -2.94 19.55 -2.55
C ASN A 268 -2.92 18.62 -1.32
N ARG A 269 -1.96 18.79 -0.39
CA ARG A 269 -1.87 17.93 0.82
C ARG A 269 -3.10 18.10 1.72
N ASN A 270 -3.65 19.32 1.81
CA ASN A 270 -4.93 19.60 2.49
C ASN A 270 -6.17 19.05 1.75
N ASN A 271 -6.16 18.99 0.41
CA ASN A 271 -7.23 18.40 -0.40
C ASN A 271 -7.25 16.86 -0.33
N LEU A 272 -6.10 16.22 -0.11
CA LEU A 272 -6.00 14.79 0.18
C LEU A 272 -6.50 14.46 1.60
N GLN A 273 -6.36 15.39 2.54
CA GLN A 273 -6.77 15.21 3.93
C GLN A 273 -8.31 15.16 4.06
N GLY A 274 -8.84 14.05 4.60
CA GLY A 274 -10.27 13.78 4.68
C GLY A 274 -10.87 13.14 3.41
N ASN A 275 -10.06 12.89 2.37
CA ASN A 275 -10.49 12.06 1.24
C ASN A 275 -10.49 10.58 1.65
N LYS A 276 -11.70 10.00 1.77
CA LYS A 276 -11.94 8.61 2.19
C LYS A 276 -11.37 7.55 1.25
N VAL A 277 -10.90 7.90 0.05
CA VAL A 277 -10.15 7.00 -0.85
C VAL A 277 -8.68 6.98 -0.46
N VAL A 278 -8.10 8.15 -0.17
CA VAL A 278 -6.72 8.32 0.31
C VAL A 278 -6.52 7.57 1.65
N GLU A 279 -7.44 7.76 2.60
CA GLU A 279 -7.41 7.08 3.90
C GLU A 279 -7.42 5.54 3.79
N LYS A 280 -8.15 5.01 2.78
CA LYS A 280 -8.21 3.57 2.48
C LYS A 280 -6.93 3.05 1.87
N ILE A 281 -6.42 3.68 0.80
CA ILE A 281 -5.22 3.18 0.12
C ILE A 281 -4.01 3.26 1.04
N ASP A 282 -3.88 4.32 1.85
CA ASP A 282 -2.80 4.48 2.83
C ASP A 282 -2.80 3.34 3.88
N SER A 283 -3.96 3.02 4.45
CA SER A 283 -4.10 1.88 5.37
C SER A 283 -3.85 0.51 4.71
N LEU A 284 -4.22 0.35 3.43
CA LEU A 284 -3.97 -0.90 2.70
C LEU A 284 -2.50 -1.05 2.28
N ILE A 285 -1.81 0.05 1.96
CA ILE A 285 -0.36 0.06 1.70
C ILE A 285 0.39 -0.28 2.99
N VAL A 286 0.07 0.35 4.13
CA VAL A 286 0.66 0.00 5.44
C VAL A 286 0.40 -1.47 5.82
N LEU A 287 -0.82 -1.96 5.62
CA LEU A 287 -1.14 -3.38 5.85
C LEU A 287 -0.33 -4.32 4.93
N THR A 288 -0.03 -3.88 3.71
CA THR A 288 0.85 -4.63 2.77
C THR A 288 2.32 -4.57 3.22
N PHE A 289 2.78 -3.45 3.77
CA PHE A 289 4.13 -3.33 4.35
C PHE A 289 4.34 -4.27 5.55
N LEU A 290 3.41 -4.27 6.51
CA LEU A 290 3.43 -5.17 7.68
C LEU A 290 3.43 -6.67 7.25
N HIS A 291 2.74 -6.97 6.16
CA HIS A 291 2.75 -8.31 5.56
C HIS A 291 4.10 -8.65 4.92
N LEU A 292 4.74 -7.71 4.22
CA LEU A 292 6.09 -7.89 3.65
C LEU A 292 7.16 -8.10 4.73
N GLU A 293 7.10 -7.37 5.85
CA GLU A 293 7.95 -7.59 7.03
C GLU A 293 7.78 -9.00 7.61
N SER A 294 6.53 -9.48 7.68
CA SER A 294 6.22 -10.86 8.10
C SER A 294 6.74 -11.90 7.10
N CYS A 295 6.69 -11.61 5.79
CA CYS A 295 7.26 -12.45 4.74
C CYS A 295 8.80 -12.48 4.80
N GLN A 296 9.46 -11.36 5.12
CA GLN A 296 10.89 -11.31 5.37
C GLN A 296 11.27 -12.14 6.61
N SER A 297 10.54 -11.93 7.71
CA SER A 297 10.74 -12.64 8.99
C SER A 297 10.51 -14.16 8.89
N SER A 298 9.74 -14.61 7.90
CA SER A 298 9.51 -16.03 7.59
C SER A 298 10.33 -16.56 6.40
N GLY A 299 11.21 -15.74 5.82
CA GLY A 299 12.10 -16.12 4.70
C GLY A 299 11.43 -16.19 3.32
N ARG A 300 10.13 -15.90 3.21
CA ARG A 300 9.33 -16.01 1.97
C ARG A 300 9.31 -14.75 1.10
N LEU A 301 9.96 -13.66 1.54
CA LEU A 301 9.91 -12.36 0.85
C LEU A 301 10.23 -12.46 -0.65
N THR A 302 11.20 -13.27 -1.06
CA THR A 302 11.57 -13.42 -2.49
C THR A 302 10.45 -14.07 -3.33
N GLU A 303 9.66 -14.99 -2.75
CA GLU A 303 8.53 -15.66 -3.44
C GLU A 303 7.38 -14.67 -3.65
N VAL A 304 7.02 -13.96 -2.57
CA VAL A 304 6.00 -12.90 -2.56
C VAL A 304 6.40 -11.75 -3.50
N PHE A 305 7.67 -11.35 -3.48
CA PHE A 305 8.24 -10.34 -4.38
C PHE A 305 8.11 -10.72 -5.85
N ASP A 306 8.34 -11.98 -6.23
CA ASP A 306 8.21 -12.40 -7.64
C ASP A 306 6.77 -12.40 -8.14
N ILE A 307 5.80 -12.71 -7.26
CA ILE A 307 4.36 -12.57 -7.56
C ILE A 307 3.98 -11.08 -7.71
N LEU A 308 4.45 -10.22 -6.80
CA LEU A 308 4.22 -8.77 -6.87
C LEU A 308 4.89 -8.15 -8.11
N LEU A 309 6.10 -8.57 -8.46
CA LEU A 309 6.84 -8.14 -9.65
C LEU A 309 6.14 -8.57 -10.95
N ALA A 310 5.55 -9.77 -10.97
CA ALA A 310 4.72 -10.22 -12.08
C ALA A 310 3.47 -9.34 -12.23
N SER A 311 2.82 -8.97 -11.13
CA SER A 311 1.68 -8.05 -11.15
C SER A 311 2.09 -6.62 -11.54
N PHE A 312 3.21 -6.11 -11.03
CA PHE A 312 3.76 -4.79 -11.35
C PHE A 312 3.96 -4.62 -12.87
N LYS A 313 4.59 -5.59 -13.54
CA LYS A 313 4.79 -5.58 -15.00
C LYS A 313 3.49 -5.65 -15.79
N ARG A 314 2.44 -6.27 -15.22
CA ARG A 314 1.14 -6.49 -15.87
C ARG A 314 0.21 -5.28 -15.74
N THR A 315 0.14 -4.65 -14.57
CA THR A 315 -0.82 -3.55 -14.28
C THR A 315 -0.14 -2.24 -13.92
N VAL A 316 0.67 -2.20 -12.85
CA VAL A 316 1.25 -0.95 -12.32
C VAL A 316 2.11 -0.20 -13.35
N LEU A 317 3.01 -0.89 -14.06
CA LEU A 317 4.04 -0.30 -14.92
C LEU A 317 3.49 0.63 -16.02
N ASN A 318 2.33 0.32 -16.59
CA ASN A 318 1.72 1.12 -17.66
C ASN A 318 0.38 1.77 -17.23
N THR A 319 0.04 1.77 -15.93
CA THR A 319 -1.16 2.45 -15.44
C THR A 319 -0.89 3.94 -15.24
N TYR A 320 -1.42 4.74 -16.17
CA TYR A 320 -1.41 6.19 -16.07
C TYR A 320 -2.14 6.68 -14.80
N LYS A 321 -1.62 7.75 -14.17
CA LYS A 321 -2.08 8.36 -12.90
C LYS A 321 -1.90 7.58 -11.59
N SER A 322 -1.28 6.39 -11.57
CA SER A 322 -0.94 5.72 -10.30
C SER A 322 0.21 6.45 -9.59
N LYS A 323 -0.04 7.06 -8.43
CA LYS A 323 0.97 7.80 -7.63
C LYS A 323 1.43 7.06 -6.37
N PHE A 324 0.76 5.97 -5.96
CA PHE A 324 1.01 5.35 -4.65
C PHE A 324 1.28 3.83 -4.66
N THR A 325 0.63 3.07 -5.54
CA THR A 325 0.67 1.59 -5.52
C THR A 325 2.08 1.03 -5.71
N GLN A 326 2.91 1.73 -6.49
CA GLN A 326 4.31 1.41 -6.73
C GLN A 326 5.16 1.34 -5.45
N PHE A 327 4.81 2.06 -4.38
CA PHE A 327 5.57 2.01 -3.12
C PHE A 327 5.55 0.63 -2.45
N VAL A 328 4.61 -0.26 -2.80
CA VAL A 328 4.65 -1.68 -2.43
C VAL A 328 5.91 -2.36 -2.97
N MET A 329 6.29 -2.10 -4.23
CA MET A 329 7.53 -2.61 -4.81
C MET A 329 8.77 -1.95 -4.19
N PHE A 330 8.72 -0.62 -3.96
CA PHE A 330 9.83 0.10 -3.32
C PHE A 330 10.15 -0.46 -1.94
N TYR A 331 9.13 -0.67 -1.10
CA TYR A 331 9.29 -1.19 0.26
C TYR A 331 9.75 -2.65 0.26
N ALA A 332 9.18 -3.51 -0.58
CA ALA A 332 9.66 -4.90 -0.73
C ALA A 332 11.15 -4.96 -1.13
N CYS A 333 11.62 -4.01 -1.95
CA CYS A 333 13.04 -3.86 -2.27
C CYS A 333 13.89 -3.31 -1.12
N ALA A 334 13.33 -2.47 -0.24
CA ALA A 334 14.02 -1.89 0.90
C ALA A 334 14.31 -2.92 2.00
N LEU A 335 13.42 -3.93 2.14
CA LEU A 335 13.60 -5.05 3.06
C LEU A 335 14.71 -6.03 2.61
N ASP A 336 14.89 -6.22 1.30
CA ASP A 336 15.97 -7.03 0.74
C ASP A 336 16.66 -6.30 -0.44
N PRO A 337 17.60 -5.38 -0.13
CA PRO A 337 18.33 -4.61 -1.13
C PRO A 337 19.12 -5.47 -2.12
N GLU A 338 19.80 -6.52 -1.62
CA GLU A 338 20.74 -7.32 -2.39
C GLU A 338 20.06 -8.22 -3.42
N ARG A 339 18.88 -8.78 -3.11
CA ARG A 339 18.14 -9.65 -4.03
C ARG A 339 16.99 -8.91 -4.66
N CYS A 340 16.05 -8.40 -3.86
CA CYS A 340 14.82 -7.79 -4.38
C CYS A 340 15.10 -6.44 -5.04
N GLY A 341 15.88 -5.57 -4.39
CA GLY A 341 16.27 -4.26 -4.94
C GLY A 341 17.10 -4.34 -6.22
N VAL A 342 18.18 -5.14 -6.22
CA VAL A 342 18.98 -5.39 -7.44
C VAL A 342 18.12 -5.99 -8.55
N LYS A 343 17.27 -6.99 -8.26
CA LYS A 343 16.41 -7.64 -9.26
C LYS A 343 15.37 -6.68 -9.86
N PHE A 344 14.80 -5.77 -9.07
CA PHE A 344 13.89 -4.74 -9.59
C PHE A 344 14.61 -3.80 -10.56
N ALA A 345 15.78 -3.28 -10.18
CA ALA A 345 16.58 -2.40 -11.02
C ALA A 345 17.04 -3.08 -12.33
N MET A 346 17.47 -4.34 -12.27
CA MET A 346 17.86 -5.12 -13.46
C MET A 346 16.66 -5.38 -14.38
N VAL A 347 15.49 -5.77 -13.84
CA VAL A 347 14.30 -6.02 -14.67
C VAL A 347 13.82 -4.75 -15.36
N LEU A 348 13.86 -3.60 -14.71
CA LEU A 348 13.51 -2.31 -15.33
C LEU A 348 14.53 -1.89 -16.41
N ARG A 349 15.84 -2.06 -16.16
CA ARG A 349 16.91 -1.88 -17.15
C ARG A 349 16.67 -2.74 -18.40
N ASP A 350 16.48 -4.04 -18.21
CA ASP A 350 16.30 -5.01 -19.28
C ASP A 350 15.02 -4.72 -20.09
N MET A 351 13.97 -4.23 -19.43
CA MET A 351 12.74 -3.81 -20.10
C MET A 351 12.89 -2.54 -20.95
N PHE A 352 13.76 -1.60 -20.57
CA PHE A 352 14.12 -0.44 -21.40
C PHE A 352 15.04 -0.82 -22.57
N GLU A 353 16.07 -1.63 -22.33
CA GLU A 353 17.07 -1.95 -23.36
C GLU A 353 16.53 -2.92 -24.44
N SER A 354 15.58 -3.79 -24.09
CA SER A 354 15.00 -4.75 -25.04
C SER A 354 14.14 -4.09 -26.11
N ASP A 355 14.62 -4.14 -27.36
CA ASP A 355 13.88 -3.75 -28.57
C ASP A 355 12.63 -4.63 -28.85
N LEU A 356 12.38 -5.69 -28.06
CA LEU A 356 11.14 -6.48 -28.11
C LEU A 356 9.95 -5.80 -27.40
N ASN A 357 10.21 -4.83 -26.50
CA ASN A 357 9.16 -4.11 -25.79
C ASN A 357 8.66 -2.90 -26.60
N PRO A 358 7.35 -2.58 -26.57
CA PRO A 358 6.83 -1.41 -27.25
C PRO A 358 7.37 -0.11 -26.63
N PRO A 359 7.53 0.99 -27.41
CA PRO A 359 8.13 2.25 -26.94
C PRO A 359 7.60 2.75 -25.59
N ILE A 360 6.26 2.76 -25.42
CA ILE A 360 5.62 3.20 -24.17
C ILE A 360 6.10 2.40 -22.95
N THR A 361 6.21 1.07 -23.04
CA THR A 361 6.68 0.23 -21.92
C THR A 361 8.18 0.41 -21.65
N ARG A 362 8.98 0.73 -22.67
CA ARG A 362 10.41 1.08 -22.49
C ARG A 362 10.55 2.43 -21.77
N MET A 363 9.76 3.43 -22.18
CA MET A 363 9.71 4.76 -21.54
C MET A 363 9.22 4.67 -20.09
N SER A 364 8.15 3.93 -19.82
CA SER A 364 7.70 3.63 -18.45
C SER A 364 8.80 2.96 -17.64
N ALA A 365 9.42 1.89 -18.16
CA ALA A 365 10.45 1.15 -17.45
C ALA A 365 11.66 2.02 -17.09
N VAL A 366 12.10 2.92 -17.97
CA VAL A 366 13.24 3.82 -17.70
C VAL A 366 12.87 4.97 -16.75
N ALA A 367 11.63 5.46 -16.76
CA ALA A 367 11.14 6.44 -15.79
C ALA A 367 11.03 5.84 -14.38
N TYR A 368 10.48 4.63 -14.25
CA TYR A 368 10.49 3.85 -13.01
C TYR A 368 11.93 3.59 -12.53
N LEU A 369 12.84 3.22 -13.42
CA LEU A 369 14.26 2.98 -13.10
C LEU A 369 14.95 4.25 -12.61
N ALA A 370 14.77 5.39 -13.31
CA ALA A 370 15.38 6.66 -12.94
C ALA A 370 14.94 7.12 -11.57
N SER A 371 13.63 7.12 -11.33
CA SER A 371 13.05 7.47 -10.04
C SER A 371 13.53 6.52 -8.93
N TYR A 372 13.56 5.21 -9.20
CA TYR A 372 14.02 4.22 -8.23
C TYR A 372 15.50 4.41 -7.83
N LEU A 373 16.41 4.61 -8.79
CA LEU A 373 17.85 4.77 -8.53
C LEU A 373 18.20 6.11 -7.85
N SER A 374 17.45 7.18 -8.14
CA SER A 374 17.54 8.44 -7.39
C SER A 374 17.10 8.26 -5.94
N ARG A 375 15.91 7.69 -5.74
CA ARG A 375 15.16 7.76 -4.47
C ARG A 375 15.49 6.62 -3.49
N ALA A 376 15.98 5.48 -3.95
CA ALA A 376 16.32 4.36 -3.06
C ALA A 376 17.69 4.55 -2.39
N LYS A 377 17.66 4.96 -1.11
CA LYS A 377 18.86 5.19 -0.26
C LYS A 377 19.69 3.92 -0.06
N PHE A 378 19.02 2.77 -0.03
CA PHE A 378 19.59 1.45 0.23
C PHE A 378 20.32 0.83 -0.98
N LEU A 379 20.30 1.46 -2.15
CA LEU A 379 21.06 0.98 -3.32
C LEU A 379 22.48 1.52 -3.34
N SER A 380 23.45 0.64 -3.56
CA SER A 380 24.87 1.00 -3.62
C SER A 380 25.17 1.90 -4.83
N SER A 381 26.04 2.90 -4.63
CA SER A 381 26.48 3.77 -5.73
C SER A 381 27.22 3.02 -6.85
N ALA A 382 27.73 1.81 -6.58
CA ALA A 382 28.29 0.93 -7.61
C ALA A 382 27.21 0.43 -8.57
N LEU A 383 26.10 -0.11 -8.06
CA LEU A 383 24.95 -0.55 -8.88
C LEU A 383 24.39 0.62 -9.71
N VAL A 384 24.25 1.80 -9.10
CA VAL A 384 23.82 3.02 -9.78
C VAL A 384 24.78 3.39 -10.92
N ALA A 385 26.10 3.35 -10.68
CA ALA A 385 27.11 3.62 -11.71
C ALA A 385 27.12 2.58 -12.84
N ASP A 386 26.85 1.30 -12.53
CA ASP A 386 26.76 0.22 -13.50
C ASP A 386 25.55 0.42 -14.43
N ILE A 387 24.39 0.79 -13.87
CA ILE A 387 23.17 1.03 -14.66
C ILE A 387 23.29 2.32 -15.49
N ILE A 388 23.83 3.43 -14.94
CA ILE A 388 24.08 4.65 -15.71
C ILE A 388 24.99 4.34 -16.92
N GLN A 389 26.05 3.54 -16.73
CA GLN A 389 26.92 3.13 -17.85
C GLN A 389 26.13 2.39 -18.94
N SER A 390 25.19 1.53 -18.53
CA SER A 390 24.33 0.77 -19.44
C SER A 390 23.37 1.67 -20.22
N LEU A 391 22.70 2.61 -19.55
CA LEU A 391 21.81 3.58 -20.19
C LEU A 391 22.59 4.48 -21.17
N VAL A 392 23.75 5.00 -20.77
CA VAL A 392 24.62 5.82 -21.65
C VAL A 392 25.10 5.01 -22.85
N TYR A 393 25.50 3.75 -22.67
CA TYR A 393 25.86 2.86 -23.78
C TYR A 393 24.69 2.63 -24.74
N SER A 394 23.49 2.37 -24.22
CA SER A 394 22.28 2.14 -25.02
C SER A 394 21.85 3.38 -25.81
N CYS A 395 21.86 4.57 -25.19
CA CYS A 395 21.61 5.84 -25.87
C CYS A 395 22.69 6.14 -26.94
N PHE A 396 23.97 5.90 -26.65
CA PHE A 396 25.04 6.08 -27.63
C PHE A 396 24.96 5.05 -28.77
N ALA A 397 24.56 3.81 -28.50
CA ALA A 397 24.30 2.80 -29.53
C ALA A 397 23.13 3.18 -30.44
N TYR A 398 22.13 3.93 -29.94
CA TYR A 398 21.08 4.53 -30.76
C TYR A 398 21.64 5.66 -31.66
N CYS A 399 22.46 6.58 -31.13
CA CYS A 399 23.13 7.62 -31.92
C CYS A 399 23.90 7.03 -33.13
N ASN A 400 24.66 5.95 -32.92
CA ASN A 400 25.45 5.33 -33.98
C ASN A 400 24.62 4.58 -35.05
N LYS A 401 23.32 4.34 -34.82
CA LYS A 401 22.39 3.74 -35.79
C LYS A 401 21.65 4.79 -36.65
N LEU A 402 21.73 6.07 -36.31
CA LEU A 402 21.02 7.14 -37.02
C LEU A 402 21.79 7.59 -38.26
N HIS A 403 21.31 7.19 -39.44
CA HIS A 403 21.88 7.54 -40.75
C HIS A 403 21.34 8.88 -41.31
N ASP A 404 21.23 9.88 -40.43
CA ASP A 404 20.93 11.30 -40.76
C ASP A 404 19.56 11.56 -41.43
N SER A 405 18.51 10.88 -40.95
CA SER A 405 17.14 11.02 -41.45
C SER A 405 16.13 11.30 -40.34
N ASP A 406 15.41 12.42 -40.49
CA ASP A 406 14.47 13.05 -39.54
C ASP A 406 15.11 13.58 -38.24
N MET A 407 14.48 14.63 -37.70
CA MET A 407 14.82 15.33 -36.46
C MET A 407 13.58 15.52 -35.56
N ASN A 408 12.41 15.00 -35.95
CA ASN A 408 11.17 15.06 -35.17
C ASN A 408 11.39 14.47 -33.75
N PRO A 409 11.16 15.24 -32.66
CA PRO A 409 11.24 14.74 -31.29
C PRO A 409 10.40 13.48 -31.03
N GLU A 410 9.25 13.34 -31.68
CA GLU A 410 8.35 12.20 -31.54
C GLU A 410 8.97 10.89 -32.07
N ALA A 411 9.82 10.95 -33.11
CA ALA A 411 10.47 9.78 -33.70
C ALA A 411 11.55 9.15 -32.80
N HIS A 412 12.03 9.91 -31.79
CA HIS A 412 13.15 9.51 -30.93
C HIS A 412 12.77 9.47 -29.43
N GLN A 413 11.47 9.36 -29.09
CA GLN A 413 10.98 9.45 -27.71
C GLN A 413 11.72 8.53 -26.72
N VAL A 414 11.98 7.27 -27.09
CA VAL A 414 12.70 6.30 -26.24
C VAL A 414 14.14 6.74 -25.97
N PHE A 415 14.82 7.37 -26.94
CA PHE A 415 16.17 7.90 -26.76
C PHE A 415 16.20 9.06 -25.77
N TYR A 416 15.30 10.04 -25.91
CA TYR A 416 15.20 11.16 -24.97
C TYR A 416 14.79 10.70 -23.58
N SER A 417 13.93 9.67 -23.45
CA SER A 417 13.60 9.11 -22.13
C SER A 417 14.81 8.48 -21.44
N GLY A 418 15.71 7.82 -22.19
CA GLY A 418 17.00 7.37 -21.66
C GLY A 418 17.91 8.53 -21.25
N CYS A 419 17.98 9.59 -22.06
CA CYS A 419 18.75 10.80 -21.73
C CYS A 419 18.25 11.49 -20.46
N GLN A 420 16.94 11.71 -20.33
CA GLN A 420 16.33 12.32 -19.15
C GLN A 420 16.45 11.42 -17.92
N ALA A 421 16.35 10.10 -18.06
CA ALA A 421 16.63 9.16 -16.98
C ALA A 421 18.07 9.31 -16.45
N ILE A 422 19.07 9.37 -17.35
CA ILE A 422 20.48 9.59 -16.97
C ILE A 422 20.63 10.93 -16.23
N MET A 423 20.03 12.01 -16.73
CA MET A 423 20.11 13.33 -16.10
C MET A 423 19.46 13.34 -14.70
N TYR A 424 18.24 12.82 -14.55
CA TYR A 424 17.54 12.78 -13.27
C TYR A 424 18.24 11.89 -12.22
N ILE A 425 18.76 10.70 -12.60
CA ILE A 425 19.57 9.88 -11.69
C ILE A 425 20.81 10.66 -11.23
N LEU A 426 21.44 11.38 -12.17
CA LEU A 426 22.61 12.19 -11.86
C LEU A 426 22.26 13.37 -10.96
N CYS A 427 21.10 14.04 -11.08
CA CYS A 427 20.70 15.09 -10.13
C CYS A 427 20.86 14.62 -8.67
N PHE A 428 20.20 13.51 -8.30
CA PHE A 428 20.19 13.00 -6.93
C PHE A 428 21.49 12.30 -6.52
N ARG A 429 22.17 11.60 -7.44
CA ARG A 429 23.31 10.73 -7.10
C ARG A 429 24.69 11.28 -7.45
N MET A 430 24.79 12.46 -8.12
CA MET A 430 26.06 13.08 -8.58
C MET A 430 27.17 12.99 -7.51
N LYS A 431 26.89 13.53 -6.32
CA LYS A 431 27.81 13.59 -5.18
C LYS A 431 28.24 12.18 -4.75
N SER A 432 27.28 11.29 -4.49
CA SER A 432 27.53 9.90 -4.08
C SER A 432 28.32 9.04 -5.08
N LEU A 433 28.42 9.48 -6.34
CA LEU A 433 29.21 8.85 -7.41
C LEU A 433 30.58 9.52 -7.57
N MET A 434 30.68 10.83 -7.31
CA MET A 434 31.90 11.63 -7.49
C MET A 434 32.82 11.61 -6.27
N ASP A 435 32.27 11.41 -5.07
CA ASP A 435 33.03 11.29 -3.82
C ASP A 435 33.88 10.00 -3.79
N VAL A 436 33.44 8.93 -4.46
CA VAL A 436 34.18 7.66 -4.56
C VAL A 436 35.11 7.66 -5.77
N PRO A 437 36.46 7.67 -5.61
CA PRO A 437 37.38 7.90 -6.74
C PRO A 437 37.27 6.89 -7.89
N ARG A 438 36.95 5.63 -7.59
CA ARG A 438 36.74 4.58 -8.60
C ARG A 438 35.47 4.84 -9.44
N LEU A 439 34.39 5.32 -8.82
CA LEU A 439 33.13 5.61 -9.49
C LEU A 439 33.22 6.92 -10.28
N LYS A 440 33.88 7.96 -9.73
CA LYS A 440 34.25 9.19 -10.45
C LYS A 440 35.02 8.89 -11.74
N MET A 441 36.06 8.06 -11.66
CA MET A 441 36.86 7.65 -12.82
C MET A 441 36.09 6.77 -13.81
N LYS A 442 35.04 6.06 -13.36
CA LYS A 442 34.12 5.34 -14.24
C LYS A 442 33.17 6.31 -14.95
N LEU A 443 32.55 7.24 -14.23
CA LEU A 443 31.59 8.23 -14.73
C LEU A 443 32.20 9.15 -15.80
N ILE A 444 33.39 9.70 -15.54
CA ILE A 444 34.12 10.54 -16.52
C ILE A 444 34.41 9.77 -17.82
N LYS A 445 34.65 8.45 -17.75
CA LYS A 445 34.93 7.60 -18.92
C LYS A 445 33.69 7.21 -19.74
N MET A 446 32.48 7.50 -19.28
CA MET A 446 31.24 7.13 -19.99
C MET A 446 30.97 7.94 -21.27
N ARG A 447 31.78 8.98 -21.57
CA ARG A 447 31.66 9.86 -22.76
C ARG A 447 30.33 10.61 -22.89
N MET A 448 29.61 10.83 -21.79
CA MET A 448 28.29 11.50 -21.78
C MET A 448 28.25 12.84 -22.52
N LEU A 449 29.34 13.59 -22.58
CA LEU A 449 29.45 14.81 -23.39
C LEU A 449 29.05 14.59 -24.87
N GLN A 450 29.44 13.46 -25.46
CA GLN A 450 29.09 13.10 -26.85
C GLN A 450 27.58 12.79 -27.05
N LEU A 451 26.86 12.49 -25.97
CA LEU A 451 25.41 12.30 -25.96
C LEU A 451 24.69 13.65 -25.88
N TRP A 452 25.22 14.60 -25.09
CA TRP A 452 24.68 15.94 -24.93
C TRP A 452 24.92 16.83 -26.16
N GLU A 453 26.10 16.72 -26.77
CA GLU A 453 26.49 17.42 -28.01
C GLU A 453 25.93 16.78 -29.30
N HIS A 454 25.18 15.68 -29.18
CA HIS A 454 24.61 14.97 -30.34
C HIS A 454 23.60 15.84 -31.11
N LYS A 455 23.46 15.64 -32.43
CA LYS A 455 22.55 16.43 -33.29
C LYS A 455 21.13 16.56 -32.72
N LEU A 456 20.59 15.47 -32.16
CA LEU A 456 19.27 15.41 -31.51
C LEU A 456 19.09 16.35 -30.30
N ASN A 457 20.18 16.90 -29.74
CA ASN A 457 20.19 17.92 -28.70
C ASN A 457 19.24 17.63 -27.52
N PRO A 458 19.46 16.53 -26.76
CA PRO A 458 18.57 16.14 -25.67
C PRO A 458 18.39 17.24 -24.60
N LEU A 459 19.37 18.13 -24.43
CA LEU A 459 19.29 19.27 -23.50
C LEU A 459 18.21 20.32 -23.87
N LYS A 460 17.70 20.32 -25.11
CA LYS A 460 16.61 21.21 -25.56
C LYS A 460 15.23 20.53 -25.69
N VAL A 461 15.20 19.21 -25.53
CA VAL A 461 14.03 18.35 -25.78
C VAL A 461 13.54 17.69 -24.49
N CYS A 462 14.46 17.34 -23.59
CA CYS A 462 14.11 16.83 -22.26
C CYS A 462 13.57 17.96 -21.35
N LEU A 463 12.85 17.56 -20.32
CA LEU A 463 12.10 18.42 -19.41
C LEU A 463 12.99 19.50 -18.75
N PRO A 464 12.73 20.81 -18.95
CA PRO A 464 13.68 21.87 -18.62
C PRO A 464 14.19 21.88 -17.18
N SER A 465 13.33 21.66 -16.17
CA SER A 465 13.75 21.65 -14.76
C SER A 465 14.77 20.54 -14.43
N VAL A 466 14.65 19.37 -15.08
CA VAL A 466 15.60 18.26 -14.93
C VAL A 466 16.93 18.61 -15.61
N VAL A 467 16.89 19.33 -16.73
CA VAL A 467 18.09 19.79 -17.44
C VAL A 467 18.79 20.91 -16.65
N GLU A 468 18.05 21.91 -16.17
CA GLU A 468 18.53 23.00 -15.33
C GLU A 468 19.28 22.46 -14.10
N GLU A 469 18.63 21.59 -13.31
CA GLU A 469 19.26 21.03 -12.10
C GLU A 469 20.44 20.09 -12.44
N PHE A 470 20.33 19.25 -13.47
CA PHE A 470 21.45 18.42 -13.92
C PHE A 470 22.69 19.25 -14.27
N LEU A 471 22.52 20.40 -14.92
CA LEU A 471 23.61 21.30 -15.27
C LEU A 471 24.21 21.99 -14.03
N ILE A 472 23.39 22.39 -13.05
CA ILE A 472 23.85 22.91 -11.75
C ILE A 472 24.72 21.86 -11.04
N GLN A 473 24.23 20.63 -10.91
CA GLN A 473 24.95 19.52 -10.28
C GLN A 473 26.25 19.17 -11.03
N ALA A 474 26.22 19.10 -12.36
CA ALA A 474 27.38 18.76 -13.18
C ALA A 474 28.48 19.84 -13.11
N LYS A 475 28.09 21.11 -13.04
CA LYS A 475 28.99 22.26 -12.84
C LYS A 475 29.62 22.23 -11.44
N ALA A 476 28.82 22.03 -10.39
CA ALA A 476 29.32 21.93 -9.02
C ALA A 476 30.29 20.74 -8.82
N ALA A 477 29.95 19.56 -9.36
CA ALA A 477 30.79 18.38 -9.31
C ALA A 477 32.04 18.45 -10.23
N ARG A 478 32.15 19.48 -11.08
CA ARG A 478 33.18 19.64 -12.12
C ARG A 478 33.26 18.42 -13.06
N LEU A 479 32.11 17.84 -13.40
CA LEU A 479 32.01 16.63 -14.22
C LEU A 479 32.52 16.85 -15.66
N PHE A 480 32.29 18.04 -16.19
CA PHE A 480 32.80 18.51 -17.48
C PHE A 480 33.67 19.75 -17.22
N MET A 481 34.99 19.65 -17.41
CA MET A 481 35.93 20.71 -17.00
C MET A 481 36.00 21.93 -17.94
N SER A 482 35.24 21.92 -19.04
CA SER A 482 35.12 22.99 -20.03
C SER A 482 34.01 23.97 -19.65
N ALA A 483 34.30 24.91 -18.75
CA ALA A 483 33.32 25.88 -18.23
C ALA A 483 32.75 26.85 -19.30
N GLU A 484 33.38 26.95 -20.46
CA GLU A 484 33.07 27.93 -21.52
C GLU A 484 31.99 27.47 -22.51
N LEU A 485 31.65 26.17 -22.54
CA LEU A 485 30.66 25.61 -23.50
C LEU A 485 29.19 25.75 -23.06
N PHE A 486 28.94 26.15 -21.82
CA PHE A 486 27.61 26.11 -21.18
C PHE A 486 27.16 27.47 -20.66
N VAL A 487 27.17 28.48 -21.55
CA VAL A 487 26.44 29.73 -21.34
C VAL A 487 24.97 29.49 -21.67
N PHE A 488 24.14 29.37 -20.64
CA PHE A 488 22.70 29.08 -20.74
C PHE A 488 21.87 30.16 -20.05
N GLU A 489 21.84 31.35 -20.63
CA GLU A 489 20.76 32.31 -20.39
C GLU A 489 19.58 31.97 -21.33
N ASP A 490 18.35 32.14 -20.85
CA ASP A 490 17.08 31.92 -21.56
C ASP A 490 16.91 30.55 -22.26
N LEU A 491 17.02 29.46 -21.48
CA LEU A 491 16.57 28.12 -21.88
C LEU A 491 15.03 28.00 -21.79
N LEU A 492 14.32 28.91 -22.47
CA LEU A 492 12.86 28.99 -22.56
C LEU A 492 12.25 27.66 -23.07
N GLU A 493 11.07 27.30 -22.56
CA GLU A 493 10.35 26.06 -22.93
C GLU A 493 10.08 26.04 -24.45
N SER A 494 10.95 25.33 -25.17
CA SER A 494 10.95 25.33 -26.64
C SER A 494 9.76 24.54 -27.19
N ASP A 495 9.29 24.89 -28.39
CA ASP A 495 8.20 24.13 -29.00
C ASP A 495 8.61 22.68 -29.35
N LEU A 496 9.91 22.38 -29.38
CA LEU A 496 10.43 21.00 -29.45
C LEU A 496 10.27 20.27 -28.11
N SER A 497 10.44 20.95 -26.97
CA SER A 497 10.11 20.42 -25.63
C SER A 497 8.60 20.24 -25.44
N LYS A 498 7.76 21.00 -26.15
CA LYS A 498 6.29 20.82 -26.15
C LYS A 498 5.82 19.71 -27.10
N ALA A 499 6.52 19.50 -28.21
CA ALA A 499 6.30 18.38 -29.12
C ALA A 499 6.79 17.04 -28.54
N PHE A 500 7.76 17.08 -27.62
CA PHE A 500 8.22 15.91 -26.89
C PHE A 500 7.14 15.37 -25.95
N GLY A 501 6.37 14.40 -26.44
CA GLY A 501 5.23 13.80 -25.76
C GLY A 501 3.90 13.93 -26.50
N GLY A 502 3.80 14.79 -27.52
CA GLY A 502 2.59 15.00 -28.31
C GLY A 502 1.42 15.59 -27.50
N MET A 503 0.19 15.41 -27.97
CA MET A 503 -1.01 15.80 -27.21
C MET A 503 -1.27 14.90 -25.99
N ASP A 504 -0.77 13.66 -26.01
CA ASP A 504 -0.81 12.71 -24.90
C ASP A 504 0.47 12.79 -24.04
N ARG A 505 0.83 14.03 -23.63
CA ARG A 505 2.09 14.43 -22.98
C ARG A 505 2.61 13.39 -21.96
N LEU A 506 3.51 12.53 -22.43
CA LEU A 506 4.40 11.70 -21.59
C LEU A 506 5.56 12.55 -21.05
N ASP A 507 5.24 13.71 -20.48
CA ASP A 507 6.12 14.44 -19.56
C ASP A 507 6.50 13.44 -18.46
N MET A 508 7.79 13.09 -18.34
CA MET A 508 8.21 11.89 -17.61
C MET A 508 7.96 11.99 -16.11
N PHE A 509 6.79 11.51 -15.72
CA PHE A 509 6.41 11.14 -14.37
C PHE A 509 7.46 10.19 -13.76
N PHE A 510 8.17 10.66 -12.74
CA PHE A 510 9.15 9.87 -11.98
C PHE A 510 8.41 9.18 -10.82
N PRO A 511 8.11 7.86 -10.89
CA PRO A 511 7.01 7.29 -10.10
C PRO A 511 7.24 7.16 -8.59
N PHE A 512 8.46 7.39 -8.11
CA PHE A 512 8.85 7.36 -6.70
C PHE A 512 9.18 8.75 -6.13
N ASP A 513 8.73 9.84 -6.77
CA ASP A 513 8.69 11.15 -6.09
C ASP A 513 7.80 11.09 -4.81
N PRO A 514 7.97 12.05 -3.86
CA PRO A 514 7.64 11.83 -2.44
C PRO A 514 6.23 11.30 -2.15
N CYS A 515 6.17 10.29 -1.28
CA CYS A 515 4.92 9.65 -0.88
C CYS A 515 4.12 10.55 0.07
N LEU A 516 3.13 11.27 -0.47
CA LEU A 516 2.27 12.20 0.28
C LEU A 516 1.24 11.52 1.22
N LEU A 517 1.36 10.21 1.47
CA LEU A 517 0.41 9.42 2.26
C LEU A 517 0.81 9.32 3.73
N LYS A 518 0.04 9.97 4.61
CA LYS A 518 0.38 10.23 6.02
C LYS A 518 0.85 9.02 6.85
N LYS A 519 0.29 7.81 6.66
CA LYS A 519 0.67 6.62 7.44
C LYS A 519 1.87 5.92 6.79
N SER A 520 1.81 5.65 5.49
CA SER A 520 2.84 4.91 4.74
C SER A 520 4.12 5.71 4.47
N GLU A 521 4.08 7.04 4.43
CA GLU A 521 5.24 7.95 4.40
C GLU A 521 6.26 7.59 5.51
N SER A 522 5.77 7.26 6.72
CA SER A 522 6.62 6.91 7.86
C SER A 522 7.47 5.64 7.67
N TYR A 523 6.99 4.67 6.87
CA TYR A 523 7.72 3.45 6.53
C TYR A 523 8.69 3.67 5.36
N ILE A 524 8.37 4.57 4.42
CA ILE A 524 9.22 4.86 3.26
C ILE A 524 10.40 5.76 3.66
N ARG A 525 10.17 6.78 4.49
CA ARG A 525 11.13 7.85 4.83
C ARG A 525 12.54 7.37 5.24
N PRO A 526 12.74 6.30 6.06
CA PRO A 526 14.09 5.84 6.44
C PRO A 526 14.93 5.34 5.25
N HIS A 527 14.26 4.83 4.21
CA HIS A 527 14.83 4.19 3.02
C HIS A 527 14.89 5.11 1.80
N PHE A 528 14.46 6.36 1.95
CA PHE A 528 14.22 7.31 0.87
C PHE A 528 15.30 8.41 0.82
N VAL A 529 15.61 8.88 -0.39
CA VAL A 529 16.44 10.08 -0.64
C VAL A 529 15.51 11.22 -1.00
N ARG A 530 15.32 12.17 -0.08
CA ARG A 530 14.73 13.47 -0.41
C ARG A 530 15.74 14.34 -1.16
N TRP A 531 15.25 15.25 -1.99
CA TRP A 531 16.09 16.25 -2.65
C TRP A 531 16.74 17.21 -1.63
N SER A 532 17.91 17.77 -1.95
CA SER A 532 18.53 18.86 -1.21
C SER A 532 19.49 19.65 -2.11
N ARG A 533 19.55 20.98 -1.94
CA ARG A 533 20.48 21.83 -2.70
C ARG A 533 21.92 21.49 -2.37
N VAL A 534 22.78 21.50 -3.39
CA VAL A 534 24.23 21.56 -3.17
C VAL A 534 24.58 22.89 -2.54
N LYS A 535 25.18 22.86 -1.34
CA LYS A 535 25.85 24.04 -0.76
C LYS A 535 27.01 24.46 -1.68
N THR A 536 26.77 25.47 -2.51
CA THR A 536 27.78 26.08 -3.37
C THR A 536 28.78 26.85 -2.52
N THR A 537 30.08 26.56 -2.65
CA THR A 537 31.16 27.20 -1.88
C THR A 537 31.49 28.63 -2.34
N TYR A 538 30.49 29.33 -2.87
CA TYR A 538 30.51 30.71 -3.38
C TYR A 538 29.09 31.24 -3.22
N GLY A 539 28.82 31.80 -2.04
CA GLY A 539 27.49 32.15 -1.54
C GLY A 539 27.60 32.47 -0.06
N ASP A 540 28.27 33.60 0.21
CA ASP A 540 28.41 34.39 1.45
C ASP A 540 28.66 33.66 2.80
N GLU A 541 29.75 34.04 3.46
CA GLU A 541 30.22 33.46 4.73
C GLU A 541 29.51 34.05 5.97
N GLU A 542 28.20 33.78 6.16
CA GLU A 542 27.54 34.01 7.46
C GLU A 542 26.75 32.77 7.95
N ASP A 543 27.18 32.29 9.13
CA ASP A 543 26.57 31.38 10.10
C ASP A 543 25.52 30.32 9.69
N SER A 544 25.93 29.04 9.76
CA SER A 544 25.34 28.11 10.74
C SER A 544 26.22 26.87 10.93
N ASP A 545 26.78 26.67 12.13
CA ASP A 545 27.45 25.43 12.51
C ASP A 545 26.43 24.40 13.03
N SER A 546 26.49 23.19 12.48
CA SER A 546 25.74 22.03 12.97
C SER A 546 26.46 20.76 12.52
N GLY A 547 26.95 20.01 13.50
CA GLY A 547 27.95 18.98 13.32
C GLY A 547 27.52 17.83 12.40
N SER A 548 28.45 17.39 11.56
CA SER A 548 28.30 16.14 10.80
C SER A 548 28.63 14.94 11.70
N GLU A 549 27.63 14.16 12.08
CA GLU A 549 27.87 12.81 12.62
C GLU A 549 28.32 11.88 11.48
N ALA A 550 29.63 11.69 11.38
CA ALA A 550 30.22 10.65 10.55
C ALA A 550 30.12 9.30 11.28
N SER A 551 29.18 8.45 10.83
CA SER A 551 29.02 7.08 11.32
C SER A 551 30.04 6.14 10.68
N ASP A 552 31.27 6.13 11.20
CA ASP A 552 32.27 5.12 10.87
C ASP A 552 31.95 3.80 11.60
N ASP A 553 31.25 2.88 10.93
CA ASP A 553 31.07 1.49 11.38
C ASP A 553 32.32 0.66 11.06
N ASP A 554 33.24 0.53 12.03
CA ASP A 554 34.41 -0.36 11.91
C ASP A 554 34.25 -1.62 12.79
N PHE A 555 34.30 -2.80 12.17
CA PHE A 555 33.82 -4.06 12.77
C PHE A 555 34.95 -4.84 13.47
N VAL A 556 34.85 -5.06 14.79
CA VAL A 556 35.68 -6.04 15.51
C VAL A 556 34.95 -6.73 16.68
N ASP A 557 35.35 -7.97 16.94
CA ASP A 557 34.68 -8.97 17.81
C ASP A 557 35.29 -9.04 19.24
N ARG A 558 34.53 -9.64 20.19
CA ARG A 558 34.94 -10.28 21.47
C ARG A 558 34.87 -9.54 22.82
N ASN A 559 33.70 -9.70 23.45
CA ASN A 559 33.47 -10.62 24.60
C ASN A 559 34.05 -10.34 26.02
N ALA A 560 33.20 -10.68 27.01
CA ALA A 560 33.45 -11.02 28.43
C ALA A 560 33.68 -9.92 29.49
N ASN A 561 32.71 -9.86 30.43
CA ASN A 561 32.79 -9.45 31.85
C ASN A 561 33.15 -7.97 32.15
N ASP A 562 32.56 -7.28 33.13
CA ASP A 562 32.35 -7.72 34.52
C ASP A 562 31.02 -7.19 35.17
N ILE A 563 30.85 -7.41 36.47
CA ILE A 563 29.63 -7.22 37.28
C ILE A 563 29.87 -6.11 38.35
N LEU A 564 28.82 -5.75 39.13
CA LEU A 564 28.76 -4.80 40.27
C LEU A 564 28.60 -3.28 39.91
N ASP A 565 27.87 -2.44 40.65
CA ASP A 565 26.95 -2.75 41.77
C ASP A 565 25.79 -1.74 42.02
N LYS A 566 24.81 -2.23 42.82
CA LYS A 566 23.81 -1.59 43.70
C LYS A 566 23.70 -0.03 43.72
N ARG A 567 22.52 0.60 43.49
CA ARG A 567 21.19 0.51 44.20
C ARG A 567 21.08 1.37 45.47
N LYS A 568 19.99 2.19 45.56
CA LYS A 568 19.42 3.02 46.67
C LYS A 568 19.37 4.52 46.27
N ARG A 569 18.37 5.33 46.66
CA ARG A 569 17.12 5.08 47.44
C ARG A 569 16.06 6.17 47.15
N ASN A 570 14.78 5.82 47.30
CA ASN A 570 13.65 6.76 47.32
C ASN A 570 13.68 7.64 48.60
N ALA A 571 12.99 8.79 48.58
CA ALA A 571 11.71 8.99 49.30
C ALA A 571 11.34 10.49 49.50
N ASN A 572 10.10 10.86 49.13
CA ASN A 572 9.12 11.65 49.91
C ASN A 572 9.46 13.13 50.30
N ASP A 573 8.53 14.08 50.47
CA ASP A 573 7.06 14.18 50.26
C ASP A 573 6.60 15.67 50.32
N MET A 574 5.28 15.91 50.20
CA MET A 574 4.49 17.06 50.71
C MET A 574 4.24 18.26 49.75
N ILE A 575 3.07 18.93 49.59
CA ILE A 575 1.61 18.89 50.01
C ILE A 575 1.13 20.37 50.08
N ASP A 576 -0.12 20.88 49.96
CA ASP A 576 -1.46 20.62 49.33
C ASP A 576 -2.26 21.98 49.42
N ASP A 577 -3.47 22.26 48.89
CA ASP A 577 -4.42 21.58 47.98
C ASP A 577 -4.66 22.48 46.73
N ASP A 578 -5.77 23.16 46.36
CA ASP A 578 -7.20 23.30 46.76
C ASP A 578 -7.98 23.60 45.44
N MET A 579 -9.06 22.91 45.03
CA MET A 579 -10.48 23.00 45.45
C MET A 579 -11.13 24.40 45.22
N VAL A 580 -12.42 24.60 44.82
CA VAL A 580 -13.61 23.78 44.45
C VAL A 580 -14.25 24.45 43.17
N GLY A 581 -14.80 23.78 42.15
CA GLY A 581 -16.22 23.33 41.97
C GLY A 581 -17.33 24.40 42.13
N SER A 582 -18.54 24.32 41.54
CA SER A 582 -19.14 23.42 40.53
C SER A 582 -20.57 23.86 40.10
N VAL A 583 -21.10 23.35 38.96
CA VAL A 583 -22.54 23.29 38.50
C VAL A 583 -23.33 24.59 38.14
N GLY A 584 -24.09 24.53 37.04
CA GLY A 584 -25.25 25.41 36.69
C GLY A 584 -25.09 26.15 35.35
N ALA A 585 -25.75 25.89 34.22
CA ALA A 585 -27.12 25.42 33.86
C ALA A 585 -28.20 26.52 33.85
N GLY A 586 -28.65 26.97 32.66
CA GLY A 586 -29.92 27.69 32.48
C GLY A 586 -29.91 28.90 31.52
N LEU A 587 -30.34 28.66 30.27
CA LEU A 587 -31.30 29.43 29.44
C LEU A 587 -31.24 30.97 29.23
N ASP A 588 -31.70 31.32 28.01
CA ASP A 588 -32.52 32.49 27.61
C ASP A 588 -31.93 33.86 27.19
N PHE A 589 -32.14 34.12 25.89
CA PHE A 589 -32.51 35.36 25.18
C PHE A 589 -31.51 36.51 24.85
N ASP A 590 -31.46 36.76 23.54
CA ASP A 590 -31.05 37.97 22.79
C ASP A 590 -31.87 39.22 23.21
N PRO A 591 -31.42 40.47 22.97
CA PRO A 591 -31.63 41.04 21.62
C PRO A 591 -30.61 42.10 21.10
N ASP A 592 -30.42 42.08 19.78
CA ASP A 592 -30.27 43.22 18.84
C ASP A 592 -29.14 44.27 19.04
N LEU A 593 -28.31 44.47 17.99
CA LEU A 593 -28.57 45.57 17.03
C LEU A 593 -27.63 45.57 15.78
N ASN A 594 -28.19 45.16 14.65
CA ASN A 594 -28.16 45.84 13.33
C ASN A 594 -26.85 46.11 12.53
N LYS A 595 -26.99 45.87 11.20
CA LYS A 595 -26.33 46.54 10.03
C LYS A 595 -24.85 46.18 9.71
N MET A 596 -24.43 46.03 8.44
CA MET A 596 -25.10 46.20 7.14
C MET A 596 -24.89 44.99 6.20
N SER A 597 -25.72 44.87 5.16
CA SER A 597 -25.62 43.84 4.11
C SER A 597 -25.72 44.46 2.70
N ILE A 598 -24.91 43.97 1.75
CA ILE A 598 -25.08 44.19 0.31
C ILE A 598 -24.73 42.87 -0.42
N THR A 599 -25.63 42.42 -1.30
CA THR A 599 -25.56 41.14 -2.04
C THR A 599 -24.75 41.23 -3.35
N PRO A 600 -24.25 40.10 -3.90
CA PRO A 600 -23.29 40.11 -5.01
C PRO A 600 -23.92 40.25 -6.40
N LYS A 601 -23.10 40.65 -7.39
CA LYS A 601 -23.47 40.66 -8.82
C LYS A 601 -23.13 39.32 -9.47
N SER A 602 -24.10 38.73 -10.17
CA SER A 602 -23.88 37.62 -11.09
C SER A 602 -23.49 38.11 -12.48
N PHE A 603 -22.61 37.37 -13.17
CA PHE A 603 -22.38 37.51 -14.61
C PHE A 603 -22.80 36.23 -15.34
N LYS A 604 -23.19 36.40 -16.61
CA LYS A 604 -23.65 35.37 -17.53
C LYS A 604 -22.89 35.48 -18.86
N TYR A 605 -23.16 34.51 -19.73
CA TYR A 605 -22.70 34.35 -21.12
C TYR A 605 -21.32 33.71 -21.29
N GLY A 606 -21.15 32.78 -22.23
CA GLY A 606 -22.19 32.18 -23.08
C GLY A 606 -21.68 31.17 -24.10
N PHE A 607 -22.56 30.26 -24.53
CA PHE A 607 -22.31 29.37 -25.66
C PHE A 607 -22.51 30.09 -27.00
N LYS A 608 -21.53 30.00 -27.89
CA LYS A 608 -21.78 29.77 -29.33
C LYS A 608 -20.56 29.19 -30.02
#